data_AF-A0A6M3JCQ4-F1
#
_entry.id   AF-A0A6M3JCQ4-F1
#
_cell.length_a   1.000
_cell.length_b   1.000
_cell.length_c   1.000
_cell.angle_alpha   90.00
_cell.angle_beta   90.00
_cell.angle_gamma   90.00
#
_symmetry.space_group_name_H-M   'P 1'
#
loop_
_entity.id
_entity.type
_entity.pdbx_description
1 polymer ?
#
loop_
_entity_poly.entity_id
_entity_poly.type
_entity_poly.pdbx_seq_one_letter_code
_entity_poly.pdbx_strand_id
1 'polypeptide(L)' 'MTQVVIMKYYKGTFNWYGEIHTLHTRKPALSEGMAYRQFTRVLALKLQRTCSVVKLYFNGEKDNYKIEEVKHDEK' A
#
# COMPACT_ATOMS: atom_id res chain seq x y z
N MET A 1 -13.02 8.56 -26.69
CA MET A 1 -11.85 7.69 -26.41
C MET A 1 -12.07 7.02 -25.07
N THR A 2 -12.37 5.73 -25.04
CA THR A 2 -12.60 5.00 -23.78
C THR A 2 -11.23 4.60 -23.23
N GLN A 3 -10.75 5.26 -22.18
CA GLN A 3 -9.52 4.85 -21.50
C GLN A 3 -9.75 3.46 -20.89
N VAL A 4 -8.96 2.48 -21.32
CA VAL A 4 -8.93 1.16 -20.69
C VAL A 4 -8.27 1.33 -19.32
N VAL A 5 -9.07 1.18 -18.27
CA VAL A 5 -8.60 1.28 -16.89
C VAL A 5 -8.00 -0.06 -16.49
N ILE A 6 -6.67 -0.19 -16.58
CA ILE A 6 -5.96 -1.41 -16.16
C ILE A 6 -5.89 -1.43 -14.62
N MET A 7 -6.64 -2.33 -13.99
CA MET A 7 -6.56 -2.53 -12.55
C MET A 7 -5.41 -3.48 -12.21
N LYS A 8 -4.61 -3.15 -11.19
CA LYS A 8 -3.38 -3.86 -10.85
C LYS A 8 -3.37 -4.29 -9.38
N TYR A 9 -2.75 -5.41 -9.08
CA TYR A 9 -2.48 -5.81 -7.68
C TYR A 9 -1.13 -5.24 -7.24
N TYR A 10 -1.02 -4.91 -5.97
CA TYR A 10 0.19 -4.34 -5.39
C TYR A 10 0.57 -5.07 -4.11
N LYS A 11 1.86 -5.03 -3.81
CA LYS A 11 2.48 -5.44 -2.55
C LYS A 11 3.11 -4.21 -1.91
N GLY A 12 2.80 -3.97 -0.65
CA GLY A 12 3.37 -2.87 0.13
C GLY A 12 4.14 -3.40 1.33
N THR A 13 5.37 -2.94 1.51
CA THR A 13 6.20 -3.22 2.68
C THR A 13 6.36 -1.94 3.48
N PHE A 14 6.03 -1.98 4.77
CA PHE A 14 6.00 -0.84 5.67
C PHE A 14 6.82 -1.15 6.91
N ASN A 15 7.88 -0.39 7.17
CA ASN A 15 8.67 -0.47 8.38
C ASN A 15 8.09 0.51 9.41
N TRP A 16 7.38 0.01 10.43
CA TRP A 16 6.84 0.80 11.53
C TRP A 16 7.73 0.68 12.76
N TYR A 17 8.55 1.70 13.04
CA TYR A 17 9.48 1.71 14.18
C TYR A 17 10.37 0.46 14.30
N GLY A 18 10.81 -0.11 13.18
CA GLY A 18 11.63 -1.34 13.14
C GLY A 18 10.83 -2.61 12.86
N GLU A 19 9.49 -2.56 12.94
CA GLU A 19 8.63 -3.70 12.62
C GLU A 19 8.22 -3.70 11.14
N ILE A 20 8.60 -4.74 10.42
CA ILE A 20 8.30 -4.86 8.98
C ILE A 20 6.94 -5.51 8.78
N HIS A 21 6.00 -4.75 8.22
CA HIS A 21 4.68 -5.20 7.81
C HIS A 21 4.58 -5.31 6.29
N THR A 22 4.33 -6.52 5.79
CA THR A 22 4.04 -6.75 4.38
C THR A 22 2.53 -6.91 4.18
N LEU A 23 1.98 -6.18 3.20
CA LEU A 23 0.57 -6.15 2.87
C LEU A 23 0.38 -6.37 1.36
N HIS A 24 -0.72 -7.02 0.99
CA HIS A 24 -1.13 -7.20 -0.40
C HIS A 24 -2.51 -6.58 -0.61
N THR A 25 -2.72 -5.95 -1.75
CA THR A 25 -4.03 -5.37 -2.07
C THR A 25 -5.06 -6.49 -2.18
N ARG A 26 -6.12 -6.44 -1.37
CA ARG A 26 -7.22 -7.42 -1.45
C ARG A 26 -8.09 -7.23 -2.70
N LYS A 27 -8.11 -6.01 -3.24
CA LYS A 27 -8.80 -5.63 -4.47
C LYS A 27 -7.81 -4.89 -5.35
N PRO A 28 -7.87 -5.08 -6.68
CA PRO A 28 -6.93 -4.40 -7.55
C PRO A 28 -7.15 -2.87 -7.47
N ALA A 29 -6.07 -2.12 -7.57
CA ALA A 29 -6.03 -0.68 -7.46
C ALA A 29 -5.66 -0.05 -8.81
N LEU A 30 -6.18 1.15 -9.04
CA LEU A 30 -5.93 1.89 -10.29
C LEU A 30 -4.53 2.50 -10.34
N SER A 31 -3.92 2.71 -9.18
CA SER A 31 -2.61 3.33 -9.04
C SER A 31 -1.97 2.95 -7.71
N GLU A 32 -0.66 3.16 -7.63
CA GLU A 32 0.11 3.03 -6.40
C GLU A 32 -0.47 3.90 -5.27
N GLY A 33 -0.89 5.13 -5.58
CA GLY A 33 -1.53 6.02 -4.60
C GLY A 33 -2.84 5.48 -4.02
N MET A 34 -3.63 4.75 -4.82
CA MET A 34 -4.79 4.03 -4.30
C MET A 34 -4.39 2.82 -3.44
N ALA A 35 -3.37 2.07 -3.86
CA ALA A 35 -2.83 0.96 -3.08
C ALA A 35 -2.31 1.45 -1.71
N TYR A 36 -1.56 2.56 -1.69
CA TYR A 36 -1.10 3.22 -0.46
C TYR A 36 -2.24 3.55 0.49
N ARG A 37 -3.35 4.11 -0.02
CA ARG A 37 -4.53 4.41 0.81
C ARG A 37 -5.16 3.14 1.40
N GLN A 38 -5.19 2.04 0.64
CA GLN A 38 -5.67 0.77 1.15
C GLN A 38 -4.72 0.21 2.23
N PHE A 39 -3.42 0.21 1.97
CA PHE A 39 -2.42 -0.28 2.89
C PHE A 39 -2.37 0.49 4.20
N THR A 40 -2.36 1.82 4.14
CA THR A 40 -2.38 2.67 5.34
C THR A 40 -3.62 2.42 6.19
N ARG A 41 -4.78 2.16 5.57
CA ARG A 41 -6.00 1.80 6.30
C ARG A 41 -5.89 0.43 6.97
N VAL A 42 -5.39 -0.57 6.25
CA VAL A 42 -5.19 -1.92 6.81
C VAL A 42 -4.16 -1.91 7.93
N LEU A 43 -3.06 -1.18 7.74
CA LEU A 43 -1.99 -1.06 8.72
C LEU A 43 -2.46 -0.33 9.98
N ALA A 44 -3.23 0.76 9.82
CA ALA A 44 -3.86 1.47 10.93
C ALA A 44 -4.74 0.54 11.79
N LEU A 45 -5.53 -0.33 11.14
CA LEU A 45 -6.35 -1.33 11.85
C LEU A 45 -5.47 -2.35 12.59
N LYS A 46 -4.43 -2.88 11.94
CA LYS A 46 -3.50 -3.85 12.58
C LYS A 46 -2.79 -3.26 13.79
N LEU A 47 -2.34 -2.02 13.68
CA LEU A 47 -1.59 -1.32 14.73
C LEU A 47 -2.49 -0.70 15.81
N GLN A 48 -3.82 -0.76 15.65
CA GLN A 48 -4.78 -0.05 16.49
C GLN A 48 -4.43 1.46 16.60
N ARG A 49 -4.19 2.08 15.44
CA ARG A 49 -3.86 3.49 15.26
C ARG A 49 -4.78 4.14 14.24
N THR A 50 -4.77 5.47 14.20
CA THR A 50 -5.53 6.21 13.17
C THR A 50 -4.77 6.24 11.85
N CYS A 51 -5.50 6.32 10.74
CA CYS A 51 -4.90 6.48 9.41
C CYS A 51 -4.03 7.73 9.32
N SER A 52 -4.38 8.80 10.04
CA SER A 52 -3.60 10.05 10.07
C SER A 52 -2.22 9.83 10.69
N VAL A 53 -2.13 9.12 11.82
CA VAL A 53 -0.85 8.78 12.48
C VAL A 53 0.01 7.93 11.56
N VAL A 54 -0.59 6.94 10.90
CA VAL A 54 0.11 6.10 9.93
C VAL A 54 0.64 6.93 8.75
N LYS A 55 -0.19 7.78 8.15
CA LYS A 55 0.21 8.65 7.03
C LYS A 55 1.29 9.67 7.40
N LEU A 56 1.23 10.22 8.61
CA LEU A 56 2.25 11.14 9.12
C LEU A 56 3.63 10.47 9.19
N TYR A 57 3.66 9.21 9.61
CA TYR A 57 4.90 8.44 9.68
C TYR A 57 5.45 8.08 8.29
N PHE A 58 4.58 7.71 7.34
CA PHE A 58 4.93 7.35 5.96
C PHE A 58 4.78 8.53 4.98
N ASN A 59 5.02 9.77 5.43
CA ASN A 59 4.79 11.01 4.68
C ASN A 59 5.80 11.26 3.53
N GLY A 60 6.71 10.32 3.27
CA GLY A 60 7.72 10.42 2.22
C GLY A 60 9.04 11.05 2.64
N GLU A 61 9.21 11.44 3.92
CA GLU A 61 10.49 11.96 4.42
C GLU A 61 11.49 10.86 4.82
N LYS A 62 11.03 9.62 4.92
CA LYS A 62 11.85 8.43 5.18
C LYS A 62 11.45 7.35 4.19
N ASP A 63 12.41 6.62 3.61
CA ASP A 63 12.20 5.39 2.82
C ASP A 63 11.72 4.22 3.73
N ASN A 64 10.68 4.45 4.52
CA ASN A 64 10.12 3.51 5.47
C ASN A 64 8.96 2.70 4.89
N TYR A 65 8.58 2.95 3.65
CA TYR A 65 7.69 2.07 2.92
C TYR A 65 8.08 1.94 1.46
N LYS A 66 7.68 0.82 0.85
CA LYS A 66 7.82 0.55 -0.57
C LYS A 66 6.55 -0.10 -1.08
N ILE A 67 6.08 0.30 -2.25
CA ILE A 67 4.96 -0.35 -2.93
C ILE A 67 5.42 -0.80 -4.31
N GLU A 68 5.08 -2.03 -4.66
CA GLU A 68 5.44 -2.65 -5.93
C GLU A 68 4.20 -3.28 -6.56
N GLU A 69 4.06 -3.14 -7.87
CA GLU A 69 3.04 -3.86 -8.63
C GLU A 69 3.38 -5.35 -8.66
N VAL A 70 2.40 -6.19 -8.34
CA VAL A 70 2.52 -7.63 -8.47
C VAL A 70 2.05 -8.00 -9.86
N LYS A 71 3.00 -8.37 -10.74
CA LYS A 71 2.66 -9.03 -12.00
C LYS A 71 2.13 -10.41 -11.65
N HIS A 72 0.88 -10.68 -12.03
CA HIS A 72 0.38 -12.06 -12.00
C HIS A 72 1.15 -12.80 -13.10
N ASP A 73 2.17 -13.56 -12.73
CA ASP A 73 2.79 -14.52 -13.64
C ASP A 73 1.69 -15.57 -13.93
N GLU A 74 1.15 -15.52 -15.14
CA GLU A 74 0.31 -16.58 -15.68
C GLU A 74 1.17 -17.84 -15.74
N LYS A 75 0.86 -18.82 -14.88
CA LYS A 75 1.42 -20.15 -14.93
C LYS A 75 0.35 -21.14 -15.36
#